data_AF-A0A1G0F8P1-F1
#
_entry.id   AF-A0A1G0F8P1-F1
#
_cell.length_a   1.000
_cell.length_b   1.000
_cell.length_c   1.000
_cell.angle_alpha   90.00
_cell.angle_beta   90.00
_cell.angle_gamma   90.00
#
_symmetry.space_group_name_H-M   'P 1'
#
loop_
_entity.id
_entity.type
_entity.pdbx_description
1 polymer ?
#
loop_
_entity_poly.entity_id
_entity_poly.type
_entity_poly.pdbx_seq_one_letter_code
_entity_poly.pdbx_strand_id
1 'polypeptide(L)'
;MNKSILSVSTLLFIAMTSYAHGNARHNAHGHVRHNAHGKMYYGKQTVSSVDFAGKVTMDGTTVTGDTHISGQLIANDAHLNTLNIDGSGKLTQSDVKGKSSIQGSLKPNHASFGDDLSVTADNFILTSTQTKNIIINQSDSRCEKNQSVSLQQSSEVNGNITFKCNHGTVYVSKDSKLGGRVIGGNVVSS
;
A
#
# COMPACT_ATOMS: atom_id res chain seq x y z
N MET A 1 -68.71 33.32 -15.09
CA MET A 1 -69.02 32.19 -15.99
C MET A 1 -68.24 32.39 -17.28
N ASN A 2 -67.39 31.42 -17.62
CA ASN A 2 -66.63 31.25 -18.88
C ASN A 2 -65.64 32.38 -19.27
N LYS A 3 -64.44 32.14 -19.79
CA LYS A 3 -63.62 30.95 -20.04
C LYS A 3 -62.19 31.49 -20.27
N SER A 4 -61.20 30.78 -19.77
CA SER A 4 -59.76 30.91 -20.02
C SER A 4 -59.42 30.84 -21.51
N ILE A 5 -58.31 31.49 -21.93
CA ILE A 5 -57.29 31.09 -22.94
C ILE A 5 -56.20 32.19 -22.89
N LEU A 6 -55.09 31.96 -22.16
CA LEU A 6 -53.78 31.56 -22.69
C LEU A 6 -53.20 32.49 -23.77
N SER A 7 -52.23 33.32 -23.38
CA SER A 7 -51.02 33.49 -24.18
C SER A 7 -49.81 33.53 -23.25
N VAL A 8 -49.08 32.41 -23.30
CA VAL A 8 -47.86 32.11 -22.56
C VAL A 8 -46.72 32.86 -23.26
N SER A 9 -46.16 33.88 -22.62
CA SER A 9 -44.88 34.45 -23.05
C SER A 9 -43.81 33.99 -22.07
N THR A 10 -43.24 32.84 -22.42
CA THR A 10 -42.15 32.15 -21.72
C THR A 10 -40.96 33.10 -21.53
N LEU A 11 -40.64 33.45 -20.28
CA LEU A 11 -39.34 34.02 -19.94
C LEU A 11 -38.27 32.93 -20.08
N LEU A 12 -37.45 33.03 -21.12
CA LEU A 12 -36.29 32.18 -21.33
C LEU A 12 -35.13 32.71 -20.46
N PHE A 13 -34.92 32.13 -19.28
CA PHE A 13 -33.69 32.32 -18.52
C PHE A 13 -32.58 31.47 -19.14
N ILE A 14 -31.70 32.09 -19.93
CA ILE A 14 -30.45 31.47 -20.36
C ILE A 14 -29.49 31.54 -19.17
N ALA A 15 -29.39 30.43 -18.42
CA ALA A 15 -28.32 30.24 -17.46
C ALA A 15 -27.00 30.06 -18.22
N MET A 16 -26.17 31.11 -18.26
CA MET A 16 -24.77 30.97 -18.64
C MET A 16 -24.01 30.30 -17.50
N THR A 17 -24.03 28.97 -17.45
CA THR A 17 -23.03 28.20 -16.72
C THR A 17 -21.73 28.30 -17.51
N SER A 18 -20.83 29.18 -17.06
CA SER A 18 -19.44 29.15 -17.49
C SER A 18 -18.87 27.79 -17.09
N TYR A 19 -18.74 26.89 -18.07
CA TYR A 19 -17.88 25.72 -17.97
C TYR A 19 -16.47 26.21 -17.73
N ALA A 20 -16.04 26.22 -16.46
CA ALA A 20 -14.64 26.24 -16.13
C ALA A 20 -14.04 24.92 -16.63
N HIS A 21 -13.61 24.90 -17.90
CA HIS A 21 -12.63 23.95 -18.39
C HIS A 21 -11.34 24.20 -17.61
N GLY A 22 -11.23 23.56 -16.45
CA GLY A 22 -9.95 23.38 -15.78
C GLY A 22 -9.09 22.53 -16.70
N ASN A 23 -8.27 23.19 -17.52
CA ASN A 23 -7.17 22.53 -18.22
C ASN A 23 -6.28 21.88 -17.16
N ALA A 24 -6.49 20.59 -16.93
CA ALA A 24 -5.54 19.74 -16.25
C ALA A 24 -4.26 19.78 -17.09
N ARG A 25 -3.33 20.65 -16.67
CA ARG A 25 -1.98 20.68 -17.21
C ARG A 25 -1.39 19.31 -16.92
N HIS A 26 -1.34 18.50 -17.97
CA HIS A 26 -0.46 17.34 -18.07
C HIS A 26 0.98 17.84 -17.87
N ASN A 27 1.45 17.86 -16.63
CA ASN A 27 2.89 17.91 -16.36
C ASN A 27 3.43 16.50 -16.55
N ALA A 28 3.48 16.06 -17.81
CA ALA A 28 4.30 14.94 -18.23
C ALA A 28 5.74 15.44 -18.36
N HIS A 29 6.53 15.30 -17.30
CA HIS A 29 7.98 15.49 -17.36
C HIS A 29 8.69 14.39 -16.58
N GLY A 30 9.27 13.43 -17.32
CA GLY A 30 10.22 12.44 -16.81
C GLY A 30 10.16 11.10 -17.53
N HIS A 31 10.76 11.00 -18.72
CA HIS A 31 11.18 9.72 -19.32
C HIS A 31 12.01 8.93 -18.28
N VAL A 32 11.79 7.63 -18.04
CA VAL A 32 12.13 6.51 -18.93
C VAL A 32 11.19 5.33 -18.61
N ARG A 33 10.39 4.89 -19.59
CA ARG A 33 9.68 3.60 -19.54
C ARG A 33 10.45 2.62 -20.43
N HIS A 34 11.23 1.72 -19.83
CA HIS A 34 11.79 0.57 -20.55
C HIS A 34 10.93 -0.65 -20.27
N ASN A 35 9.99 -0.94 -21.17
CA ASN A 35 9.34 -2.24 -21.21
C ASN A 35 10.29 -3.23 -21.89
N ALA A 36 11.06 -3.95 -21.09
CA ALA A 36 11.80 -5.12 -21.56
C ALA A 36 11.13 -6.34 -20.92
N HIS A 37 10.43 -7.16 -21.71
CA HIS A 37 9.89 -8.49 -21.36
C HIS A 37 9.67 -8.73 -19.85
N GLY A 38 8.53 -8.25 -19.32
CA GLY A 38 8.16 -8.47 -17.91
C GLY A 38 8.98 -7.69 -16.88
N LYS A 39 9.67 -6.62 -17.29
CA LYS A 39 10.36 -5.69 -16.40
C LYS A 39 9.92 -4.24 -16.65
N MET A 40 9.80 -3.49 -15.57
CA MET A 40 9.45 -2.07 -15.58
C MET A 40 10.34 -1.30 -14.60
N TYR A 41 10.81 -0.12 -15.01
CA TYR A 41 11.66 0.74 -14.21
C TYR A 41 11.03 2.13 -14.06
N TYR A 42 11.01 2.64 -12.83
CA TYR A 42 10.67 4.01 -12.50
C TYR A 42 11.84 4.64 -11.76
N GLY A 43 12.39 5.72 -12.30
CA GLY A 43 13.34 6.57 -11.57
C GLY A 43 12.63 7.60 -10.69
N LYS A 44 13.34 8.69 -10.39
CA LYS A 44 12.79 9.80 -9.61
C LYS A 44 11.72 10.55 -10.39
N GLN A 45 10.47 10.25 -10.12
CA GLN A 45 9.30 10.84 -10.78
C GLN A 45 8.04 10.65 -9.93
N THR A 46 6.97 11.34 -10.31
CA THR A 46 5.64 11.13 -9.74
C THR A 46 4.74 10.49 -10.78
N VAL A 47 4.10 9.38 -10.43
CA VAL A 47 3.11 8.69 -11.28
C VAL A 47 1.79 8.54 -10.55
N SER A 48 0.69 8.48 -11.30
CA SER A 48 -0.65 8.37 -10.72
C SER A 48 -0.91 7.02 -10.10
N SER A 49 -0.48 5.94 -10.75
CA SER A 49 -0.70 4.56 -10.33
C SER A 49 0.30 3.65 -11.05
N VAL A 50 0.52 2.46 -10.48
CA VAL A 50 1.33 1.40 -11.07
C VAL A 50 0.57 0.10 -10.96
N ASP A 51 0.30 -0.53 -12.09
CA ASP A 51 -0.26 -1.88 -12.18
C ASP A 51 0.60 -2.66 -13.16
N PHE A 52 1.29 -3.70 -12.69
CA PHE A 52 2.23 -4.44 -13.52
C PHE A 52 2.46 -5.88 -13.05
N ALA A 53 2.44 -6.80 -14.01
CA ALA A 53 2.87 -8.17 -13.81
C ALA A 53 4.34 -8.36 -14.25
N GLY A 54 5.18 -8.84 -13.34
CA GLY A 54 6.61 -9.04 -13.57
C GLY A 54 7.47 -8.31 -12.53
N LYS A 55 8.65 -7.85 -12.94
CA LYS A 55 9.60 -7.17 -12.06
C LYS A 55 9.50 -5.66 -12.20
N VAL A 56 9.15 -4.97 -11.13
CA VAL A 56 9.14 -3.51 -11.04
C VAL A 56 10.30 -3.04 -10.17
N THR A 57 11.03 -2.04 -10.63
CA THR A 57 12.03 -1.32 -9.84
C THR A 57 11.66 0.15 -9.76
N MET A 58 11.66 0.71 -8.54
CA MET A 58 11.33 2.10 -8.25
C MET A 58 12.48 2.71 -7.45
N ASP A 59 13.11 3.76 -7.97
CA ASP A 59 14.19 4.49 -7.30
C ASP A 59 13.82 5.97 -7.19
N GLY A 60 13.48 6.46 -6.01
CA GLY A 60 13.04 7.84 -5.81
C GLY A 60 11.62 8.12 -6.34
N THR A 61 10.80 7.09 -6.58
CA THR A 61 9.49 7.22 -7.22
C THR A 61 8.40 7.56 -6.20
N THR A 62 7.52 8.49 -6.55
CA THR A 62 6.27 8.75 -5.82
C THR A 62 5.08 8.22 -6.62
N VAL A 63 4.26 7.37 -6.01
CA VAL A 63 2.99 6.89 -6.57
C VAL A 63 1.84 7.48 -5.77
N THR A 64 1.05 8.38 -6.38
CA THR A 64 0.00 9.11 -5.65
C THR A 64 -1.27 8.31 -5.44
N GLY A 65 -1.50 7.28 -6.26
CA GLY A 65 -2.61 6.34 -6.18
C GLY A 65 -2.12 4.92 -5.94
N ASP A 66 -2.77 3.95 -6.57
CA ASP A 66 -2.54 2.55 -6.23
C ASP A 66 -1.27 1.96 -6.86
N THR A 67 -0.59 1.09 -6.10
CA THR A 67 0.51 0.25 -6.59
C THR A 67 0.10 -1.22 -6.47
N HIS A 68 -0.14 -1.88 -7.60
CA HIS A 68 -0.44 -3.30 -7.70
C HIS A 68 0.64 -4.04 -8.49
N ILE A 69 1.33 -4.99 -7.86
CA ILE A 69 2.40 -5.75 -8.49
C ILE A 69 2.12 -7.24 -8.36
N SER A 70 1.97 -7.92 -9.50
CA SER A 70 1.98 -9.39 -9.59
C SER A 70 3.37 -9.84 -10.02
N GLY A 71 4.25 -10.10 -9.06
CA GLY A 71 5.63 -10.51 -9.32
C GLY A 71 6.61 -9.97 -8.29
N GLN A 72 7.62 -9.21 -8.74
CA GLN A 72 8.68 -8.70 -7.87
C GLN A 72 8.68 -7.18 -7.85
N LEU A 73 8.61 -6.58 -6.67
CA LEU A 73 8.88 -5.15 -6.45
C LEU A 73 10.23 -4.96 -5.76
N ILE A 74 11.04 -4.06 -6.29
CA ILE A 74 12.22 -3.50 -5.62
C ILE A 74 12.01 -1.99 -5.56
N ALA A 75 11.80 -1.44 -4.37
CA ALA A 75 11.62 -0.01 -4.17
C ALA A 75 12.70 0.54 -3.23
N ASN A 76 13.40 1.57 -3.69
CA ASN A 76 14.39 2.32 -2.92
C ASN A 76 13.96 3.79 -2.92
N ASP A 77 13.88 4.43 -1.75
CA ASP A 77 13.43 5.82 -1.64
C ASP A 77 12.08 6.07 -2.32
N ALA A 78 11.13 5.13 -2.16
CA ALA A 78 9.83 5.19 -2.81
C ALA A 78 8.73 5.66 -1.84
N HIS A 79 7.82 6.49 -2.34
CA HIS A 79 6.69 7.04 -1.59
C HIS A 79 5.39 6.56 -2.23
N LEU A 80 4.71 5.61 -1.62
CA LEU A 80 3.54 4.94 -2.19
C LEU A 80 2.28 5.33 -1.42
N ASN A 81 1.16 5.52 -2.13
CA ASN A 81 -0.13 5.72 -1.45
C ASN A 81 -0.71 4.40 -0.93
N THR A 82 -0.87 3.38 -1.78
CA THR A 82 -1.23 2.01 -1.35
C THR A 82 -0.27 0.99 -1.96
N LEU A 83 -0.21 -0.20 -1.37
CA LEU A 83 0.66 -1.28 -1.87
C LEU A 83 -0.03 -2.63 -1.83
N ASN A 84 -0.22 -3.24 -2.99
CA ASN A 84 -0.68 -4.62 -3.13
C ASN A 84 0.35 -5.43 -3.91
N ILE A 85 0.92 -6.46 -3.30
CA ILE A 85 1.89 -7.36 -3.93
C ILE A 85 1.35 -8.77 -3.89
N ASP A 86 1.29 -9.41 -5.05
CA ASP A 86 1.22 -10.86 -5.20
C ASP A 86 2.59 -11.35 -5.69
N GLY A 87 3.42 -11.86 -4.78
CA GLY A 87 4.78 -12.29 -5.05
C GLY A 87 5.80 -11.83 -3.99
N SER A 88 6.79 -11.04 -4.41
CA SER A 88 7.89 -10.61 -3.54
C SER A 88 8.13 -9.10 -3.58
N GLY A 89 8.41 -8.51 -2.42
CA GLY A 89 8.73 -7.09 -2.29
C GLY A 89 9.99 -6.87 -1.49
N LYS A 90 10.81 -5.91 -1.92
CA LYS A 90 11.86 -5.30 -1.11
C LYS A 90 11.60 -3.80 -1.07
N LEU A 91 11.48 -3.25 0.14
CA LEU A 91 11.36 -1.81 0.36
C LEU A 91 12.58 -1.35 1.16
N THR A 92 13.26 -0.32 0.68
CA THR A 92 14.40 0.28 1.36
C THR A 92 14.20 1.79 1.43
N GLN A 93 14.24 2.38 2.62
CA GLN A 93 14.05 3.83 2.80
C GLN A 93 12.73 4.32 2.17
N SER A 94 11.65 3.56 2.31
CA SER A 94 10.39 3.81 1.57
C SER A 94 9.20 3.92 2.52
N ASP A 95 8.16 4.64 2.13
CA ASP A 95 6.90 4.70 2.86
C ASP A 95 5.69 4.30 2.03
N VAL A 96 4.71 3.70 2.72
CA VAL A 96 3.37 3.45 2.19
C VAL A 96 2.38 4.13 3.12
N LYS A 97 1.64 5.12 2.62
CA LYS A 97 0.75 5.93 3.46
C LYS A 97 -0.51 5.20 3.88
N GLY A 98 -1.10 4.47 2.95
CA GLY A 98 -2.36 3.75 3.10
C GLY A 98 -2.17 2.26 3.28
N LYS A 99 -3.28 1.54 3.11
CA LYS A 99 -3.34 0.09 3.34
C LYS A 99 -2.37 -0.68 2.45
N SER A 100 -1.82 -1.73 3.02
CA SER A 100 -0.90 -2.64 2.34
C SER A 100 -1.38 -4.08 2.44
N SER A 101 -1.31 -4.82 1.33
CA SER A 101 -1.67 -6.24 1.25
C SER A 101 -0.58 -7.00 0.51
N ILE A 102 0.05 -7.95 1.18
CA ILE A 102 1.15 -8.73 0.63
C ILE A 102 0.76 -10.20 0.66
N GLN A 103 0.61 -10.80 -0.52
CA GLN A 103 0.52 -12.23 -0.71
C GLN A 103 1.89 -12.73 -1.13
N GLY A 104 2.65 -13.30 -0.20
CA GLY A 104 4.03 -13.72 -0.41
C GLY A 104 5.02 -13.01 0.50
N SER A 105 6.22 -12.74 -0.01
CA SER A 105 7.34 -12.25 0.83
C SER A 105 7.52 -10.73 0.74
N LEU A 106 7.74 -10.08 1.87
CA LEU A 106 8.12 -8.67 1.92
C LEU A 106 9.34 -8.51 2.83
N LYS A 107 10.34 -7.76 2.36
CA LYS A 107 11.53 -7.39 3.12
C LYS A 107 11.59 -5.86 3.25
N PRO A 108 10.94 -5.28 4.27
CA PRO A 108 11.03 -3.86 4.57
C PRO A 108 12.30 -3.58 5.38
N ASN A 109 13.07 -2.57 4.97
CA ASN A 109 14.25 -2.09 5.68
C ASN A 109 14.24 -0.56 5.68
N HIS A 110 14.24 0.07 6.86
CA HIS A 110 14.04 1.52 6.97
C HIS A 110 12.76 1.96 6.25
N ALA A 111 11.66 1.24 6.46
CA ALA A 111 10.39 1.53 5.82
C ALA A 111 9.33 2.01 6.81
N SER A 112 8.25 2.60 6.31
CA SER A 112 7.09 2.91 7.14
C SER A 112 5.76 2.57 6.46
N PHE A 113 4.81 2.10 7.26
CA PHE A 113 3.45 1.80 6.84
C PHE A 113 2.48 2.64 7.69
N GLY A 114 1.80 3.58 7.04
CA GLY A 114 0.91 4.55 7.67
C GLY A 114 -0.48 4.01 8.01
N ASP A 115 -0.82 2.81 7.56
CA ASP A 115 -2.10 2.13 7.78
C ASP A 115 -1.88 0.62 8.00
N ASP A 116 -2.95 -0.15 8.08
CA ASP A 116 -2.91 -1.60 8.28
C ASP A 116 -2.09 -2.32 7.21
N LEU A 117 -1.19 -3.21 7.67
CA LEU A 117 -0.37 -4.07 6.85
C LEU A 117 -0.85 -5.53 6.96
N SER A 118 -1.45 -6.03 5.90
CA SER A 118 -1.90 -7.42 5.77
C SER A 118 -0.85 -8.25 5.03
N VAL A 119 -0.42 -9.38 5.60
CA VAL A 119 0.63 -10.23 5.05
C VAL A 119 0.22 -11.70 5.12
N THR A 120 0.36 -12.41 4.01
CA THR A 120 0.24 -13.87 3.94
C THR A 120 1.64 -14.47 3.81
N ALA A 121 2.26 -14.83 4.93
CA ALA A 121 3.60 -15.41 4.99
C ALA A 121 3.79 -16.31 6.22
N ASP A 122 4.72 -17.26 6.12
CA ASP A 122 5.11 -18.12 7.26
C ASP A 122 6.03 -17.35 8.23
N ASN A 123 6.94 -16.54 7.69
CA ASN A 123 7.86 -15.72 8.49
C ASN A 123 7.90 -14.30 7.93
N PHE A 124 7.68 -13.31 8.79
CA PHE A 124 7.72 -11.90 8.41
C PHE A 124 8.68 -11.13 9.32
N ILE A 125 9.71 -10.53 8.73
CA ILE A 125 10.76 -9.82 9.46
C ILE A 125 10.67 -8.34 9.12
N LEU A 126 10.58 -7.51 10.15
CA LEU A 126 10.65 -6.06 10.06
C LEU A 126 12.03 -5.61 10.55
N THR A 127 12.71 -4.79 9.75
CA THR A 127 14.02 -4.25 10.06
C THR A 127 13.97 -2.73 9.99
N SER A 128 14.23 -2.05 11.10
CA SER A 128 14.12 -0.58 11.22
C SER A 128 12.83 -0.03 10.62
N THR A 129 11.71 -0.73 10.82
CA THR A 129 10.44 -0.43 10.15
C THR A 129 9.38 -0.03 11.15
N GLN A 130 8.61 1.00 10.81
CA GLN A 130 7.47 1.47 11.59
C GLN A 130 6.16 1.06 10.92
N THR A 131 5.21 0.55 11.69
CA THR A 131 3.89 0.21 11.16
C THR A 131 2.81 0.38 12.22
N LYS A 132 1.54 0.41 11.81
CA LYS A 132 0.38 0.42 12.70
C LYS A 132 0.01 -1.02 13.09
N ASN A 133 -1.08 -1.55 12.54
CA ASN A 133 -1.49 -2.92 12.79
C ASN A 133 -0.87 -3.85 11.75
N ILE A 134 -0.55 -5.07 12.18
CA ILE A 134 -0.16 -6.17 11.30
C ILE A 134 -1.23 -7.25 11.36
N ILE A 135 -1.70 -7.69 10.20
CA ILE A 135 -2.63 -8.82 10.07
C ILE A 135 -1.89 -9.93 9.33
N ILE A 136 -1.62 -11.02 10.01
CA ILE A 136 -1.01 -12.22 9.43
C ILE A 136 -2.12 -13.18 9.02
N ASN A 137 -2.32 -13.32 7.71
CA ASN A 137 -3.30 -14.24 7.14
C ASN A 137 -2.73 -15.66 7.07
N GLN A 138 -3.64 -16.64 7.03
CA GLN A 138 -3.30 -18.04 6.84
C GLN A 138 -2.51 -18.26 5.53
N SER A 139 -1.36 -18.92 5.61
CA SER A 139 -0.54 -19.28 4.45
C SER A 139 -0.88 -20.64 3.86
N ASP A 140 -1.68 -21.44 4.58
CA ASP A 140 -2.26 -22.70 4.15
C ASP A 140 -3.73 -22.79 4.59
N SER A 141 -4.51 -23.64 3.94
CA SER A 141 -5.95 -23.76 4.19
C SER A 141 -6.33 -24.43 5.52
N ARG A 142 -5.37 -25.03 6.22
CA ARG A 142 -5.58 -25.82 7.44
C ARG A 142 -4.97 -25.17 8.70
N CYS A 143 -4.28 -24.04 8.56
CA CYS A 143 -3.55 -23.40 9.66
C CYS A 143 -2.60 -24.40 10.35
N GLU A 144 -1.85 -25.17 9.57
CA GLU A 144 -0.89 -26.15 10.12
C GLU A 144 0.51 -25.55 10.29
N LYS A 145 0.82 -24.51 9.52
CA LYS A 145 2.13 -23.86 9.57
C LYS A 145 2.23 -22.86 10.71
N ASN A 146 3.28 -22.98 11.51
CA ASN A 146 3.63 -21.95 12.47
C ASN A 146 3.99 -20.66 11.74
N GLN A 147 3.37 -19.55 12.16
CA GLN A 147 3.64 -18.23 11.61
C GLN A 147 4.39 -17.37 12.62
N SER A 148 5.37 -16.61 12.14
CA SER A 148 6.16 -15.73 13.00
C SER A 148 6.27 -14.31 12.45
N VAL A 149 6.35 -13.36 13.38
CA VAL A 149 6.72 -11.96 13.09
C VAL A 149 7.95 -11.62 13.93
N SER A 150 9.00 -11.08 13.33
CA SER A 150 10.19 -10.61 14.05
C SER A 150 10.35 -9.10 13.89
N LEU A 151 10.41 -8.38 15.01
CA LEU A 151 10.74 -6.96 15.06
C LEU A 151 12.23 -6.83 15.38
N GLN A 152 12.99 -6.25 14.46
CA GLN A 152 14.45 -6.13 14.55
C GLN A 152 14.92 -4.71 14.28
N GLN A 153 16.09 -4.36 14.82
CA GLN A 153 16.82 -3.13 14.50
C GLN A 153 15.95 -1.87 14.65
N SER A 154 15.41 -1.63 15.84
CA SER A 154 14.55 -0.48 16.13
C SER A 154 13.26 -0.45 15.31
N SER A 155 12.65 -1.61 15.08
CA SER A 155 11.32 -1.68 14.48
C SER A 155 10.24 -1.39 15.51
N GLU A 156 9.17 -0.71 15.09
CA GLU A 156 8.04 -0.37 15.95
C GLU A 156 6.71 -0.74 15.30
N VAL A 157 5.89 -1.49 16.04
CA VAL A 157 4.50 -1.75 15.69
C VAL A 157 3.64 -0.99 16.69
N ASN A 158 3.04 0.11 16.26
CA ASN A 158 2.24 0.98 17.13
C ASN A 158 0.85 0.41 17.44
N GLY A 159 0.38 -0.56 16.65
CA GLY A 159 -0.91 -1.22 16.79
C GLY A 159 -0.79 -2.68 17.22
N ASN A 160 -1.85 -3.45 16.94
CA ASN A 160 -1.91 -4.88 17.25
C ASN A 160 -1.24 -5.71 16.16
N ILE A 161 -0.74 -6.89 16.53
CA ILE A 161 -0.39 -7.97 15.60
C ILE A 161 -1.45 -9.05 15.75
N THR A 162 -2.16 -9.38 14.66
CA THR A 162 -3.23 -10.37 14.66
C THR A 162 -2.88 -11.53 13.75
N PHE A 163 -2.82 -12.75 14.30
CA PHE A 163 -2.68 -13.98 13.52
C PHE A 163 -4.04 -14.61 13.31
N LYS A 164 -4.42 -14.88 12.05
CA LYS A 164 -5.70 -15.54 11.74
C LYS A 164 -5.75 -17.00 12.21
N CYS A 165 -4.59 -17.67 12.28
CA CYS A 165 -4.49 -19.08 12.67
C CYS A 165 -4.33 -19.34 14.18
N ASN A 166 -4.32 -18.30 15.03
CA ASN A 166 -4.31 -18.42 16.50
C ASN A 166 -3.13 -19.17 17.16
N HIS A 167 -2.03 -19.39 16.44
CA HIS A 167 -0.81 -20.03 16.96
C HIS A 167 0.48 -19.29 16.55
N GLY A 168 0.39 -17.97 16.36
CA GLY A 168 1.52 -17.15 15.94
C GLY A 168 2.55 -16.89 17.04
N THR A 169 3.76 -16.53 16.65
CA THR A 169 4.80 -16.06 17.60
C THR A 169 5.37 -14.72 17.13
N VAL A 170 5.44 -13.75 18.04
CA VAL A 170 6.10 -12.46 17.80
C VAL A 170 7.41 -12.43 18.57
N TYR A 171 8.51 -12.25 17.86
CA TYR A 171 9.83 -12.03 18.43
C TYR A 171 10.12 -10.53 18.43
N VAL A 172 10.44 -9.95 19.59
CA VAL A 172 10.74 -8.53 19.73
C VAL A 172 12.18 -8.39 20.21
N SER A 173 13.05 -7.81 19.37
CA SER A 173 14.43 -7.52 19.77
C SER A 173 14.48 -6.47 20.86
N LYS A 174 15.53 -6.48 21.68
CA LYS A 174 15.79 -5.51 22.77
C LYS A 174 15.59 -4.03 22.38
N ASP A 175 15.89 -3.66 21.14
CA ASP A 175 15.80 -2.30 20.61
C ASP A 175 14.49 -2.01 19.85
N SER A 176 13.62 -3.00 19.67
CA SER A 176 12.33 -2.86 18.99
C SER A 176 11.18 -2.72 19.98
N LYS A 177 10.03 -2.26 19.48
CA LYS A 177 8.85 -1.98 20.30
C LYS A 177 7.56 -2.52 19.69
N LEU A 178 6.74 -3.14 20.54
CA LEU A 178 5.36 -3.49 20.24
C LEU A 178 4.46 -2.68 21.16
N GLY A 179 3.72 -1.72 20.59
CA GLY A 179 2.84 -0.81 21.33
C GLY A 179 1.44 -1.39 21.60
N GLY A 180 0.97 -2.32 20.77
CA GLY A 180 -0.33 -2.97 20.94
C GLY A 180 -0.26 -4.41 21.48
N ARG A 181 -1.35 -5.15 21.29
CA ARG A 181 -1.51 -6.54 21.72
C ARG A 181 -1.16 -7.51 20.59
N VAL A 182 -0.70 -8.70 20.96
CA VAL A 182 -0.71 -9.87 20.07
C VAL A 182 -2.02 -10.62 20.24
N ILE A 183 -2.72 -10.84 19.14
CA ILE A 183 -4.00 -11.56 19.08
C ILE A 183 -3.77 -12.85 18.29
N GLY A 184 -4.15 -13.99 18.87
CA GLY A 184 -3.94 -15.28 18.23
C GLY A 184 -2.46 -15.73 18.21
N GLY A 185 -1.67 -15.29 19.18
CA GLY A 185 -0.27 -15.66 19.27
C GLY A 185 0.37 -15.24 20.59
N ASN A 186 1.66 -15.55 20.73
CA ASN A 186 2.46 -15.24 21.91
C ASN A 186 3.60 -14.27 21.59
N VAL A 187 4.10 -13.56 22.60
CA VAL A 187 5.27 -12.68 22.49
C VAL A 187 6.47 -13.37 23.15
N VAL A 188 7.62 -13.32 22.47
CA VAL A 188 8.91 -13.76 22.97
C VAL A 188 9.90 -12.61 22.83
N SER A 189 10.52 -12.22 23.94
CA SER A 189 11.61 -11.25 23.93
C SER A 189 12.89 -11.91 23.40
N SER A 190 13.55 -11.26 22.44
CA SER A 190 14.79 -11.74 21.78
C SER A 190 15.96 -10.76 21.92
#